data_AF-A0A9P7TZI1-F1
#
_entry.id   AF-A0A9P7TZI1-F1
#
_cell.length_a   1.000
_cell.length_b   1.000
_cell.length_c   1.000
_cell.angle_alpha   90.00
_cell.angle_beta   90.00
_cell.angle_gamma   90.00
#
_symmetry.space_group_name_H-M   'P 1'
#
loop_
_entity.id
_entity.type
_entity.pdbx_description
1 polymer ?
#
loop_
_entity_poly.entity_id
_entity_poly.type
_entity_poly.pdbx_seq_one_letter_code
_entity_poly.pdbx_strand_id
1 'polypeptide(L)'
;MPTDPMDTPPTMHSLPGSVNIPLARFPPPSDVGDVNAWHEAKAVVERLNSSLGDSTFKSTASLFAKDGHWRDHLMLSWNFRTVQGPAQIAHFLQVCAESKDGLRLQRVAIDESPSRLPATAPLDGTGKVVGIQAFLRIETVRGKGDGLIRLAHEDGEWKIFTIYTSLRGLKGYEESTSHNRPRGVNHGGQPGRKNWADRRLLARNYEDGTKPQVLIVGAGQAGLTAAVRLKALGVSSLIIDRNERVGDNWRNRYHQLVLHDPVWYDHMPYLNFPPQWPVFTPKDKLADWFESYVSIMELNVWMRTELVQSSWDETKRTWTIELARKGSDSDGASESRIFHPRHVIQATGHCGVKCLPVIPGMESFAGHRICHSAEFLGARDNEKGMKAVVVGSCNSGLDIAQELAENGYDVTIVQRSSTTVVSSYAITDIAMKGLYSEDGPPVDDADMIMHSMPNSVLKAIQVEVGKVVRENDKDLLEGLEKAGFKTDNGPDESGLFFKYFQRGGGYYIDVGASKLITDGKIKVKQGKEIREILPHGMRLSDGTELEADQIIFATGYESMQSQTRDLFGDAIARRIHDVWGLNEEGEWRTIWQRSGHPGLWYHGGNMALCRYYSQLLALQIKGLEEGLYKYEEN
;
A
#
# COMPACT_ATOMS: atom_id res chain seq x y z
N MET A 1 -9.29 15.80 26.25
CA MET A 1 -10.10 14.64 26.66
C MET A 1 -10.32 13.79 25.42
N PRO A 2 -10.19 12.46 25.45
CA PRO A 2 -10.56 11.64 24.29
C PRO A 2 -12.07 11.77 24.12
N THR A 3 -12.50 12.27 22.96
CA THR A 3 -13.91 12.23 22.56
C THR A 3 -14.34 10.78 22.42
N ASP A 4 -15.55 10.47 22.88
CA ASP A 4 -16.17 9.16 22.67
C ASP A 4 -16.16 8.85 21.16
N PRO A 5 -15.69 7.66 20.72
CA PRO A 5 -15.72 7.28 19.31
C PRO A 5 -17.13 7.35 18.68
N MET A 6 -18.19 7.38 19.49
CA MET A 6 -19.58 7.61 19.04
C MET A 6 -19.91 9.08 18.68
N ASP A 7 -19.17 10.06 19.21
CA ASP A 7 -19.39 11.50 18.97
C ASP A 7 -18.58 12.04 17.78
N THR A 8 -17.73 11.20 17.17
CA THR A 8 -16.99 11.58 15.97
C THR A 8 -17.86 11.25 14.75
N PRO A 9 -18.13 12.20 13.82
CA PRO A 9 -18.96 11.89 12.66
C PRO A 9 -18.41 10.67 11.89
N PRO A 10 -19.26 9.79 11.33
CA PRO A 10 -18.83 8.54 10.68
C PRO A 10 -17.79 8.70 9.56
N THR A 11 -17.67 9.93 9.05
CA THR A 11 -16.72 10.37 8.03
C THR A 11 -15.27 10.42 8.53
N MET A 12 -15.04 10.40 9.84
CA MET A 12 -13.76 10.63 10.51
C MET A 12 -13.18 9.38 11.23
N HIS A 13 -13.77 8.19 11.03
CA HIS A 13 -13.20 6.97 11.60
C HIS A 13 -11.85 6.63 10.96
N SER A 14 -10.76 7.15 11.52
CA SER A 14 -9.41 6.66 11.25
C SER A 14 -9.20 5.32 11.95
N LEU A 15 -8.22 4.54 11.46
CA LEU A 15 -7.76 3.36 12.19
C LEU A 15 -7.29 3.75 13.60
N PRO A 16 -7.48 2.88 14.61
CA PRO A 16 -6.96 3.15 15.96
C PRO A 16 -5.50 3.60 15.95
N GLY A 17 -5.21 4.69 16.67
CA GLY A 17 -3.88 5.30 16.75
C GLY A 17 -3.41 6.04 15.49
N SER A 18 -4.18 6.06 14.40
CA SER A 18 -3.88 6.87 13.21
C SER A 18 -4.29 8.33 13.41
N VAL A 19 -3.39 9.25 13.06
CA VAL A 19 -3.62 10.69 13.12
C VAL A 19 -4.43 11.17 11.91
N ASN A 20 -5.42 12.04 12.15
CA ASN A 20 -6.00 12.84 11.09
C ASN A 20 -5.12 14.06 10.79
N ILE A 21 -4.18 13.91 9.85
CA ILE A 21 -3.21 14.96 9.58
C ILE A 21 -3.88 16.25 9.07
N PRO A 22 -3.40 17.43 9.49
CA PRO A 22 -3.93 18.71 9.04
C PRO A 22 -3.62 18.95 7.57
N LEU A 23 -4.45 19.79 6.93
CA LEU A 23 -4.20 20.26 5.57
C LEU A 23 -3.00 21.22 5.56
N ALA A 24 -2.06 21.01 4.64
CA ALA A 24 -0.97 21.95 4.45
C ALA A 24 -1.47 23.30 3.92
N ARG A 25 -0.71 24.36 4.22
CA ARG A 25 -0.92 25.68 3.64
C ARG A 25 0.03 25.87 2.47
N PHE A 26 -0.51 26.27 1.33
CA PHE A 26 0.29 26.66 0.18
C PHE A 26 0.75 28.12 0.33
N PRO A 27 1.95 28.46 -0.17
CA PRO A 27 2.36 29.85 -0.33
C PRO A 27 1.34 30.63 -1.18
N PRO A 28 1.21 31.96 -0.98
CA PRO A 28 0.29 32.76 -1.79
C PRO A 28 0.69 32.72 -3.27
N PRO A 29 -0.27 32.74 -4.21
CA PRO A 29 0.03 32.90 -5.63
C PRO A 29 0.90 34.14 -5.86
N SER A 30 1.95 33.99 -6.67
CA SER A 30 2.84 35.07 -7.09
C SER A 30 2.89 35.10 -8.61
N ASP A 31 2.81 36.29 -9.20
CA ASP A 31 3.14 36.47 -10.62
C ASP A 31 4.66 36.49 -10.76
N VAL A 32 5.20 35.42 -11.34
CA VAL A 32 6.65 35.21 -11.50
C VAL A 32 7.12 35.46 -12.94
N GLY A 33 6.21 35.83 -13.85
CA GLY A 33 6.53 36.06 -15.27
C GLY A 33 7.15 34.84 -15.96
N ASP A 34 8.03 35.08 -16.92
CA ASP A 34 8.81 34.04 -17.60
C ASP A 34 10.01 33.62 -16.73
N VAL A 35 10.03 32.34 -16.32
CA VAL A 35 10.99 31.82 -15.35
C VAL A 35 11.86 30.76 -16.01
N ASN A 36 13.18 30.95 -15.93
CA ASN A 36 14.12 29.89 -16.26
C ASN A 36 14.19 28.87 -15.11
N ALA A 37 13.31 27.87 -15.15
CA ALA A 37 13.18 26.85 -14.12
C ALA A 37 14.51 26.13 -13.80
N TRP A 38 15.35 25.91 -14.82
CA TRP A 38 16.67 25.30 -14.65
C TRP A 38 17.61 26.19 -13.82
N HIS A 39 17.71 27.47 -14.19
CA HIS A 39 18.58 28.42 -13.51
C HIS A 39 18.21 28.56 -12.03
N GLU A 40 16.93 28.75 -11.74
CA GLU A 40 16.45 28.97 -10.37
C GLU A 40 16.55 27.71 -9.50
N ALA A 41 16.17 26.55 -10.04
CA ALA A 41 16.34 25.27 -9.32
C ALA A 41 17.82 25.02 -9.01
N LYS A 42 18.71 25.28 -9.97
CA LYS A 42 20.14 25.09 -9.79
C LYS A 42 20.70 26.01 -8.71
N ALA A 43 20.32 27.29 -8.74
CA ALA A 43 20.75 28.26 -7.73
C ALA A 43 20.31 27.86 -6.31
N VAL A 44 19.08 27.36 -6.13
CA VAL A 44 18.61 26.86 -4.82
C VAL A 44 19.39 25.61 -4.39
N VAL A 45 19.63 24.65 -5.29
CA VAL A 45 20.38 23.43 -4.97
C VAL A 45 21.85 23.73 -4.62
N GLU A 46 22.49 24.70 -5.29
CA GLU A 46 23.86 25.14 -4.96
C GLU A 46 23.94 25.80 -3.59
N ARG A 47 22.96 26.66 -3.25
CA ARG A 47 22.83 27.24 -1.90
C ARG A 47 22.57 26.17 -0.84
N LEU A 48 21.72 25.18 -1.14
CA LEU A 48 21.46 24.05 -0.26
C LEU A 48 22.77 23.32 0.07
N ASN A 49 23.52 22.87 -0.94
CA ASN A 49 24.79 22.18 -0.71
C ASN A 49 25.79 23.03 0.10
N SER A 50 25.90 24.32 -0.21
CA SER A 50 26.82 25.23 0.49
C SER A 50 26.44 25.45 1.95
N SER A 51 25.15 25.36 2.27
CA SER A 51 24.62 25.57 3.62
C SER A 51 24.82 24.38 4.57
N LEU A 52 25.05 23.17 4.06
CA LEU A 52 25.15 21.95 4.89
C LEU A 52 26.37 21.93 5.83
N GLY A 53 27.35 22.81 5.62
CA GLY A 53 28.51 22.97 6.50
C GLY A 53 28.23 23.76 7.78
N ASP A 54 27.07 24.43 7.89
CA ASP A 54 26.64 25.12 9.11
C ASP A 54 26.15 24.10 10.14
N SER A 55 26.88 23.94 11.25
CA SER A 55 26.51 23.00 12.32
C SER A 55 25.16 23.32 12.99
N THR A 56 24.66 24.55 12.85
CA THR A 56 23.34 24.94 13.35
C THR A 56 22.22 24.73 12.34
N PHE A 57 22.56 24.53 11.06
CA PHE A 57 21.65 24.43 9.92
C PHE A 57 20.68 25.60 9.77
N LYS A 58 20.99 26.78 10.33
CA LYS A 58 20.17 27.99 10.18
C LYS A 58 20.19 28.49 8.75
N SER A 59 21.37 28.45 8.11
CA SER A 59 21.49 28.81 6.69
C SER A 59 20.72 27.85 5.78
N THR A 60 20.68 26.56 6.10
CA THR A 60 19.86 25.58 5.37
C THR A 60 18.38 25.86 5.58
N ALA A 61 17.96 26.08 6.82
CA ALA A 61 16.56 26.35 7.16
C ALA A 61 16.04 27.64 6.52
N SER A 62 16.87 28.69 6.35
CA SER A 62 16.45 29.93 5.69
C SER A 62 16.10 29.77 4.21
N LEU A 63 16.48 28.65 3.58
CA LEU A 63 16.11 28.36 2.19
C LEU A 63 14.66 27.87 2.06
N PHE A 64 14.01 27.50 3.16
CA PHE A 64 12.65 26.97 3.16
C PHE A 64 11.61 28.08 3.24
N ALA A 65 10.48 27.87 2.56
CA ALA A 65 9.28 28.68 2.75
C ALA A 65 8.78 28.54 4.20
N LYS A 66 7.96 29.49 4.66
CA LYS A 66 7.43 29.49 6.04
C LYS A 66 6.76 28.16 6.41
N ASP A 67 5.95 27.62 5.52
CA ASP A 67 5.27 26.32 5.64
C ASP A 67 5.97 25.21 4.82
N GLY A 68 7.29 25.35 4.62
CA GLY A 68 8.11 24.40 3.86
C GLY A 68 8.30 23.05 4.57
N HIS A 69 8.50 21.98 3.80
CA HIS A 69 8.63 20.62 4.30
C HIS A 69 9.91 19.94 3.82
N TRP A 70 10.50 19.12 4.68
CA TRP A 70 11.47 18.09 4.31
C TRP A 70 10.85 16.72 4.57
N ARG A 71 10.66 15.92 3.52
CA ARG A 71 10.27 14.51 3.60
C ARG A 71 11.47 13.62 3.30
N ASP A 72 11.77 12.66 4.17
CA ASP A 72 12.92 11.77 4.05
C ASP A 72 12.50 10.31 4.19
N HIS A 73 12.80 9.49 3.19
CA HIS A 73 12.69 8.04 3.24
C HIS A 73 14.09 7.43 3.21
N LEU A 74 14.63 7.19 4.41
CA LEU A 74 15.87 6.46 4.67
C LEU A 74 17.17 7.15 4.21
N MET A 75 17.12 8.38 3.70
CA MET A 75 18.30 9.02 3.12
C MET A 75 19.13 9.75 4.18
N LEU A 76 18.48 10.49 5.08
CA LEU A 76 19.15 11.18 6.19
C LEU A 76 19.13 10.37 7.50
N SER A 77 18.04 9.64 7.74
CA SER A 77 17.87 8.76 8.91
C SER A 77 17.52 7.32 8.48
N TRP A 78 17.41 6.34 9.41
CA TRP A 78 16.87 5.00 9.10
C TRP A 78 15.36 4.90 9.41
N ASN A 79 14.65 6.01 9.31
CA ASN A 79 13.22 6.13 9.52
C ASN A 79 12.59 6.95 8.40
N PHE A 80 11.29 6.77 8.15
CA PHE A 80 10.54 7.72 7.34
C PHE A 80 10.21 8.93 8.20
N ARG A 81 10.51 10.13 7.69
CA ARG A 81 10.33 11.40 8.39
C ARG A 81 9.65 12.41 7.48
N THR A 82 8.75 13.21 8.03
CA THR A 82 8.25 14.43 7.40
C THR A 82 8.29 15.55 8.43
N VAL A 83 9.05 16.60 8.11
CA VAL A 83 9.31 17.72 9.03
C VAL A 83 8.86 19.01 8.38
N GLN A 84 8.02 19.78 9.07
CA GLN A 84 7.46 21.04 8.59
C GLN A 84 8.04 22.23 9.35
N GLY A 85 8.42 23.25 8.62
CA GLY A 85 8.86 24.54 9.16
C GLY A 85 10.38 24.66 9.29
N PRO A 86 10.97 25.83 8.98
CA PRO A 86 12.42 26.04 9.01
C PRO A 86 13.09 25.63 10.33
N ALA A 87 12.50 25.95 11.48
CA ALA A 87 13.08 25.65 12.79
C ALA A 87 13.15 24.14 13.07
N GLN A 88 12.08 23.41 12.75
CA GLN A 88 12.02 21.96 12.92
C GLN A 88 12.94 21.25 11.93
N ILE A 89 13.08 21.78 10.71
CA ILE A 89 14.01 21.25 9.71
C ILE A 89 15.47 21.41 10.17
N ALA A 90 15.85 22.59 10.70
CA ALA A 90 17.18 22.77 11.28
C ALA A 90 17.43 21.76 12.41
N HIS A 91 16.46 21.59 13.31
CA HIS A 91 16.56 20.61 14.40
C HIS A 91 16.69 19.17 13.89
N PHE A 92 15.91 18.78 12.88
CA PHE A 92 15.99 17.46 12.27
C PHE A 92 17.37 17.19 11.66
N LEU A 93 17.97 18.18 10.99
CA LEU A 93 19.31 18.06 10.43
C LEU A 93 20.38 17.96 11.52
N GLN A 94 20.23 18.68 12.64
CA GLN A 94 21.10 18.54 13.82
C GLN A 94 21.04 17.11 14.38
N VAL A 95 19.84 16.56 14.57
CA VAL A 95 19.66 15.17 15.04
C VAL A 95 20.26 14.18 14.03
N CYS A 96 20.07 14.39 12.73
CA CYS A 96 20.71 13.55 11.71
C CYS A 96 22.24 13.65 11.74
N ALA A 97 22.80 14.79 12.13
CA ALA A 97 24.25 14.99 12.24
C ALA A 97 24.87 14.29 13.47
N GLU A 98 24.06 13.93 14.47
CA GLU A 98 24.50 13.16 15.65
C GLU A 98 24.65 11.66 15.38
N SER A 99 24.22 11.18 14.21
CA SER A 99 24.48 9.82 13.74
C SER A 99 25.98 9.48 13.82
N LYS A 100 26.31 8.20 14.02
CA LYS A 100 27.70 7.72 14.01
C LYS A 100 28.46 8.03 12.72
N ASP A 101 27.72 8.29 11.64
CA ASP A 101 28.24 8.66 10.32
C ASP A 101 28.35 10.18 10.12
N GLY A 102 28.05 10.97 11.15
CA GLY A 102 27.77 12.40 11.01
C GLY A 102 26.53 12.65 10.16
N LEU A 103 26.43 13.86 9.61
CA LEU A 103 25.42 14.19 8.60
C LEU A 103 25.66 13.33 7.35
N ARG A 104 24.74 12.41 7.08
CA ARG A 104 24.89 11.45 5.97
C ARG A 104 24.89 12.11 4.60
N LEU A 105 24.14 13.20 4.44
CA LEU A 105 23.95 13.90 3.16
C LEU A 105 25.26 14.54 2.69
N GLN A 106 25.78 14.10 1.54
CA GLN A 106 27.03 14.61 0.98
C GLN A 106 26.82 15.57 -0.18
N ARG A 107 25.86 15.26 -1.05
CA ARG A 107 25.61 16.04 -2.26
C ARG A 107 24.17 15.89 -2.73
N VAL A 108 23.60 17.02 -3.15
CA VAL A 108 22.34 17.10 -3.90
C VAL A 108 22.64 17.68 -5.28
N ALA A 109 22.14 17.06 -6.34
CA ALA A 109 22.25 17.57 -7.70
C ALA A 109 20.89 17.48 -8.40
N ILE A 110 20.67 18.31 -9.41
CA ILE A 110 19.52 18.19 -10.30
C ILE A 110 19.71 16.96 -11.19
N ASP A 111 18.64 16.20 -11.42
CA ASP A 111 18.64 15.15 -12.44
C ASP A 111 18.60 15.79 -13.84
N GLU A 112 19.64 15.54 -14.64
CA GLU A 112 19.78 16.11 -15.98
C GLU A 112 19.20 15.21 -17.08
N SER A 113 18.51 14.13 -16.71
CA SER A 113 17.84 13.25 -17.68
C SER A 113 16.76 14.03 -18.45
N PRO A 114 16.62 13.87 -19.78
CA PRO A 114 15.72 14.68 -20.59
C PRO A 114 14.26 14.73 -20.11
N SER A 115 13.73 13.63 -19.55
CA SER A 115 12.35 13.55 -19.04
C SER A 115 12.17 14.10 -17.62
N ARG A 116 13.25 14.52 -16.96
CA ARG A 116 13.29 14.92 -15.54
C ARG A 116 13.85 16.33 -15.32
N LEU A 117 14.01 17.10 -16.40
CA LEU A 117 14.50 18.48 -16.32
C LEU A 117 13.56 19.35 -15.47
N PRO A 118 14.11 20.30 -14.69
CA PRO A 118 13.35 21.34 -14.01
C PRO A 118 12.30 22.02 -14.90
N ALA A 119 11.07 22.12 -14.39
CA ALA A 119 9.96 22.74 -15.10
C ALA A 119 9.06 23.50 -14.12
N THR A 120 8.30 24.48 -14.64
CA THR A 120 7.22 25.08 -13.88
C THR A 120 6.07 24.09 -13.72
N ALA A 121 5.47 24.06 -12.53
CA ALA A 121 4.40 23.13 -12.20
C ALA A 121 3.45 23.74 -11.14
N PRO A 122 2.16 23.37 -11.15
CA PRO A 122 1.26 23.73 -10.06
C PRO A 122 1.70 23.05 -8.75
N LEU A 123 1.71 23.81 -7.67
CA LEU A 123 1.99 23.32 -6.32
C LEU A 123 0.71 22.93 -5.57
N ASP A 124 -0.42 23.55 -5.92
CA ASP A 124 -1.71 23.37 -5.27
C ASP A 124 -2.76 22.73 -6.19
N GLY A 125 -3.86 22.27 -5.60
CA GLY A 125 -4.94 21.60 -6.35
C GLY A 125 -5.75 22.51 -7.28
N THR A 126 -5.65 23.84 -7.13
CA THR A 126 -6.34 24.80 -8.03
C THR A 126 -5.47 25.25 -9.21
N GLY A 127 -4.18 24.93 -9.20
CA GLY A 127 -3.20 25.36 -10.19
C GLY A 127 -2.86 26.85 -10.15
N LYS A 128 -3.30 27.58 -9.11
CA LYS A 128 -3.03 29.03 -8.96
C LYS A 128 -1.66 29.30 -8.36
N VAL A 129 -1.12 28.38 -7.58
CA VAL A 129 0.22 28.49 -7.01
C VAL A 129 1.18 27.80 -7.96
N VAL A 130 1.82 28.57 -8.83
CA VAL A 130 2.83 28.06 -9.77
C VAL A 130 4.20 28.08 -9.10
N GLY A 131 4.89 26.96 -9.15
CA GLY A 131 6.24 26.80 -8.64
C GLY A 131 7.18 26.15 -9.64
N ILE A 132 8.38 25.79 -9.19
CA ILE A 132 9.34 25.01 -9.97
C ILE A 132 9.44 23.62 -9.35
N GLN A 133 9.32 22.57 -10.17
CA GLN A 133 9.60 21.19 -9.80
C GLN A 133 10.91 20.73 -10.45
N ALA A 134 11.78 20.09 -9.69
CA ALA A 134 12.99 19.46 -10.20
C ALA A 134 13.24 18.10 -9.53
N PHE A 135 13.61 17.10 -10.32
CA PHE A 135 14.10 15.83 -9.81
C PHE A 135 15.54 15.99 -9.30
N LEU A 136 15.88 15.23 -8.27
CA LEU A 136 17.18 15.29 -7.61
C LEU A 136 17.89 13.93 -7.68
N ARG A 137 19.21 13.99 -7.82
CA ARG A 137 20.14 12.90 -7.50
C ARG A 137 20.84 13.25 -6.19
N ILE A 138 20.85 12.30 -5.26
CA ILE A 138 21.32 12.52 -3.90
C ILE A 138 22.37 11.47 -3.57
N GLU A 139 23.48 11.90 -3.00
CA GLU A 139 24.53 11.02 -2.50
C GLU A 139 24.69 11.19 -1.00
N THR A 140 24.76 10.06 -0.29
CA THR A 140 25.11 10.02 1.13
C THR A 140 26.36 9.20 1.36
N VAL A 141 26.90 9.26 2.57
CA VAL A 141 27.98 8.38 3.04
C VAL A 141 27.63 6.89 2.87
N ARG A 142 26.34 6.51 2.93
CA ARG A 142 25.87 5.12 2.84
C ARG A 142 25.40 4.69 1.46
N GLY A 143 24.96 5.60 0.61
CA GLY A 143 24.20 5.21 -0.55
C GLY A 143 24.00 6.29 -1.59
N LYS A 144 23.23 5.92 -2.61
CA LYS A 144 22.70 6.83 -3.62
C LYS A 144 21.18 6.80 -3.55
N GLY A 145 20.59 7.94 -3.84
CA GLY A 145 19.18 8.16 -3.74
C GLY A 145 18.69 9.11 -4.80
N ASP A 146 17.37 9.17 -4.90
CA ASP A 146 16.67 10.10 -5.75
C ASP A 146 15.80 10.98 -4.87
N GLY A 147 15.41 12.14 -5.39
CA GLY A 147 14.56 13.07 -4.68
C GLY A 147 13.77 13.95 -5.63
N LEU A 148 12.99 14.84 -5.04
CA LEU A 148 12.22 15.83 -5.80
C LEU A 148 12.09 17.10 -4.95
N ILE A 149 12.35 18.25 -5.57
CA ILE A 149 12.22 19.55 -4.93
C ILE A 149 11.13 20.35 -5.62
N ARG A 150 10.31 21.03 -4.82
CA ARG A 150 9.31 21.99 -5.27
C ARG A 150 9.60 23.33 -4.64
N LEU A 151 9.83 24.33 -5.49
CA LEU A 151 10.12 25.70 -5.09
C LEU A 151 8.89 26.57 -5.25
N ALA A 152 8.63 27.42 -4.27
CA ALA A 152 7.62 28.45 -4.34
C ALA A 152 8.30 29.82 -4.28
N HIS A 153 7.69 30.81 -4.92
CA HIS A 153 8.15 32.19 -4.84
C HIS A 153 7.49 32.86 -3.62
N GLU A 154 8.29 33.18 -2.60
CA GLU A 154 7.84 33.75 -1.34
C GLU A 154 8.79 34.88 -0.92
N ASP A 155 8.23 36.05 -0.57
CA ASP A 155 9.00 37.25 -0.19
C ASP A 155 10.01 37.73 -1.26
N GLY A 156 9.71 37.51 -2.55
CA GLY A 156 10.59 37.93 -3.65
C GLY A 156 11.74 36.96 -3.96
N GLU A 157 11.74 35.76 -3.36
CA GLU A 157 12.76 34.74 -3.58
C GLU A 157 12.15 33.36 -3.83
N TRP A 158 12.88 32.53 -4.60
CA TRP A 158 12.58 31.10 -4.70
C TRP A 158 13.03 30.36 -3.44
N LYS A 159 12.06 29.83 -2.70
CA LYS A 159 12.24 29.05 -1.47
C LYS A 159 11.73 27.63 -1.62
N ILE A 160 12.28 26.71 -0.85
CA ILE A 160 11.90 25.30 -0.83
C ILE A 160 10.53 25.18 -0.14
N PHE A 161 9.51 24.81 -0.90
CA PHE A 161 8.20 24.45 -0.35
C PHE A 161 8.15 22.97 0.07
N THR A 162 8.65 22.07 -0.77
CA THR A 162 8.88 20.67 -0.39
C THR A 162 10.20 20.19 -0.94
N ILE A 163 11.02 19.54 -0.12
CA ILE A 163 12.11 18.68 -0.60
C ILE A 163 11.86 17.25 -0.14
N TYR A 164 12.06 16.32 -1.06
CA TYR A 164 11.96 14.89 -0.80
C TYR A 164 13.29 14.20 -1.06
N THR A 165 13.71 13.34 -0.13
CA THR A 165 14.93 12.55 -0.23
C THR A 165 14.64 11.08 -0.01
N SER A 166 15.11 10.19 -0.90
CA SER A 166 14.83 8.76 -0.84
C SER A 166 16.06 7.92 -1.13
N LEU A 167 16.41 7.00 -0.24
CA LEU A 167 17.47 6.03 -0.50
C LEU A 167 17.01 5.02 -1.56
N ARG A 168 17.83 4.81 -2.61
CA ARG A 168 17.55 3.87 -3.71
C ARG A 168 18.57 2.75 -3.84
N GLY A 169 19.76 2.92 -3.26
CA GLY A 169 20.79 1.89 -3.24
C GLY A 169 21.86 2.17 -2.17
N LEU A 170 22.49 1.10 -1.70
CA LEU A 170 23.58 1.15 -0.72
C LEU A 170 24.93 0.98 -1.43
N LYS A 171 25.90 1.83 -1.09
CA LYS A 171 27.27 1.77 -1.64
C LYS A 171 27.92 0.45 -1.20
N GLY A 172 28.46 -0.31 -2.16
CA GLY A 172 29.08 -1.62 -1.93
C GLY A 172 28.10 -2.78 -1.82
N TYR A 173 26.80 -2.51 -1.94
CA TYR A 173 25.72 -3.50 -1.92
C TYR A 173 24.71 -3.22 -3.04
N GLU A 174 25.25 -2.90 -4.22
CA GLU A 174 24.45 -2.59 -5.40
C GLU A 174 23.60 -3.79 -5.83
N GLU A 175 22.41 -3.51 -6.35
CA GLU A 175 21.54 -4.57 -6.87
C GLU A 175 22.23 -5.35 -7.99
N SER A 176 21.98 -6.66 -8.07
CA SER A 176 22.49 -7.57 -9.11
C SER A 176 21.76 -7.40 -10.45
N THR A 177 21.70 -6.16 -10.94
CA THR A 177 20.98 -5.74 -12.16
C THR A 177 21.95 -5.06 -13.14
N SER A 178 21.55 -4.90 -14.40
CA SER A 178 22.33 -4.20 -15.43
C SER A 178 23.81 -4.63 -15.51
N HIS A 179 24.76 -3.76 -15.15
CA HIS A 179 26.20 -4.07 -15.17
C HIS A 179 26.65 -5.03 -14.07
N ASN A 180 25.83 -5.22 -13.03
CA ASN A 180 26.07 -6.11 -11.89
C ASN A 180 25.35 -7.47 -12.03
N ARG A 181 24.85 -7.81 -13.22
CA ARG A 181 24.14 -9.08 -13.44
C ARG A 181 25.03 -10.29 -13.13
N PRO A 182 24.48 -11.34 -12.50
CA PRO A 182 25.22 -12.58 -12.29
C PRO A 182 25.57 -13.21 -13.64
N ARG A 183 26.76 -13.84 -13.72
CA ARG A 183 27.16 -14.59 -14.91
C ARG A 183 26.38 -15.91 -14.96
N GLY A 184 25.66 -16.14 -16.07
CA GLY A 184 24.84 -17.35 -16.24
C GLY A 184 25.66 -18.66 -16.31
N VAL A 185 26.91 -18.57 -16.79
CA VAL A 185 27.86 -19.69 -16.90
C VAL A 185 29.29 -19.21 -16.65
N ASN A 186 30.09 -20.07 -16.02
CA ASN A 186 31.55 -19.95 -16.01
C ASN A 186 32.09 -20.82 -17.15
N HIS A 187 32.74 -20.23 -18.14
CA HIS A 187 33.31 -20.98 -19.27
C HIS A 187 34.41 -21.96 -18.82
N GLY A 188 34.62 -23.04 -19.58
CA GLY A 188 35.59 -24.11 -19.28
C GLY A 188 34.95 -25.40 -18.75
N GLY A 189 35.75 -26.44 -18.62
CA GLY A 189 35.34 -27.75 -18.07
C GLY A 189 35.28 -27.72 -16.55
N GLN A 190 34.14 -28.09 -15.97
CA GLN A 190 33.95 -28.23 -14.53
C GLN A 190 33.29 -29.60 -14.26
N PRO A 191 34.06 -30.62 -13.80
CA PRO A 191 33.50 -31.90 -13.40
C PRO A 191 32.40 -31.73 -12.35
N GLY A 192 31.27 -32.43 -12.50
CA GLY A 192 30.13 -32.34 -11.56
C GLY A 192 29.29 -31.06 -11.69
N ARG A 193 29.46 -30.26 -12.76
CA ARG A 193 28.67 -29.04 -12.99
C ARG A 193 27.17 -29.35 -13.07
N LYS A 194 26.41 -28.72 -12.18
CA LYS A 194 24.94 -28.64 -12.23
C LYS A 194 24.51 -27.58 -13.24
N ASN A 195 23.52 -27.89 -14.08
CA ASN A 195 22.97 -26.93 -15.02
C ASN A 195 22.09 -25.89 -14.28
N TRP A 196 21.45 -24.97 -15.02
CA TRP A 196 20.55 -24.00 -14.40
C TRP A 196 19.36 -24.66 -13.68
N ALA A 197 18.71 -25.64 -14.30
CA ALA A 197 17.54 -26.32 -13.74
C ALA A 197 17.88 -27.08 -12.45
N ASP A 198 19.01 -27.80 -12.43
CA ASP A 198 19.50 -28.50 -11.25
C ASP A 198 19.76 -27.53 -10.08
N ARG A 199 20.41 -26.40 -10.36
CA ARG A 199 20.68 -25.36 -9.36
C ARG A 199 19.38 -24.72 -8.86
N ARG A 200 18.45 -24.41 -9.76
CA ARG A 200 17.15 -23.82 -9.43
C ARG A 200 16.34 -24.75 -8.54
N LEU A 201 16.34 -26.06 -8.83
CA LEU A 201 15.65 -27.08 -8.03
C LEU A 201 16.19 -27.11 -6.59
N LEU A 202 17.50 -27.21 -6.43
CA LEU A 202 18.14 -27.25 -5.11
C LEU A 202 17.94 -25.95 -4.33
N ALA A 203 18.09 -24.80 -4.99
CA ALA A 203 17.88 -23.50 -4.37
C ALA A 203 16.44 -23.30 -3.90
N ARG A 204 15.45 -23.78 -4.68
CA ARG A 204 14.03 -23.69 -4.32
C ARG A 204 13.72 -24.45 -3.04
N ASN A 205 14.39 -25.57 -2.79
CA ASN A 205 14.22 -26.38 -1.59
C ASN A 205 15.28 -26.12 -0.52
N TYR A 206 16.18 -25.14 -0.68
CA TYR A 206 17.32 -24.93 0.22
C TYR A 206 18.14 -26.21 0.46
N GLU A 207 18.38 -26.98 -0.61
CA GLU A 207 19.22 -28.19 -0.66
C GLU A 207 20.61 -27.90 -1.28
N ASP A 208 20.86 -26.65 -1.68
CA ASP A 208 22.14 -26.17 -2.19
C ASP A 208 23.11 -25.71 -1.06
N GLY A 209 22.72 -25.89 0.20
CA GLY A 209 23.47 -25.47 1.38
C GLY A 209 23.21 -24.03 1.83
N THR A 210 22.44 -23.24 1.06
CA THR A 210 21.99 -21.91 1.49
C THR A 210 20.89 -22.01 2.56
N LYS A 211 20.64 -20.91 3.27
CA LYS A 211 19.56 -20.78 4.25
C LYS A 211 18.86 -19.43 4.06
N PRO A 212 17.53 -19.36 4.27
CA PRO A 212 16.83 -18.09 4.20
C PRO A 212 17.27 -17.18 5.35
N GLN A 213 17.66 -15.95 5.02
CA GLN A 213 17.86 -14.86 5.99
C GLN A 213 16.51 -14.24 6.37
N VAL A 214 15.57 -14.25 5.43
CA VAL A 214 14.22 -13.70 5.57
C VAL A 214 13.18 -14.79 5.28
N LEU A 215 12.24 -15.00 6.19
CA LEU A 215 11.00 -15.74 5.90
C LEU A 215 9.89 -14.74 5.57
N ILE A 216 9.13 -14.98 4.51
CA ILE A 216 8.03 -14.12 4.06
C ILE A 216 6.74 -14.94 4.13
N VAL A 217 5.78 -14.50 4.93
CA VAL A 217 4.49 -15.19 5.11
C VAL A 217 3.45 -14.55 4.21
N GLY A 218 3.09 -15.24 3.12
CA GLY A 218 2.13 -14.81 2.09
C GLY A 218 2.79 -14.65 0.71
N ALA A 219 2.23 -15.30 -0.31
CA ALA A 219 2.69 -15.27 -1.71
C ALA A 219 1.81 -14.40 -2.64
N GLY A 220 1.11 -13.41 -2.08
CA GLY A 220 0.46 -12.35 -2.84
C GLY A 220 1.44 -11.24 -3.27
N GLN A 221 0.92 -10.14 -3.83
CA GLN A 221 1.76 -9.04 -4.36
C GLN A 221 2.82 -8.56 -3.37
N ALA A 222 2.46 -8.37 -2.09
CA ALA A 222 3.40 -7.92 -1.07
C ALA A 222 4.57 -8.90 -0.89
N GLY A 223 4.30 -10.19 -0.71
CA GLY A 223 5.37 -11.17 -0.54
C GLY A 223 6.31 -11.24 -1.75
N LEU A 224 5.73 -11.19 -2.95
CA LEU A 224 6.47 -11.22 -4.21
C LEU A 224 7.34 -9.97 -4.41
N THR A 225 6.81 -8.76 -4.14
CA THR A 225 7.56 -7.51 -4.26
C THR A 225 8.67 -7.39 -3.23
N ALA A 226 8.48 -7.86 -1.99
CA ALA A 226 9.56 -7.89 -1.01
C ALA A 226 10.67 -8.89 -1.42
N ALA A 227 10.29 -10.11 -1.80
CA ALA A 227 11.26 -11.16 -2.12
C ALA A 227 12.15 -10.79 -3.31
N VAL A 228 11.58 -10.19 -4.36
CA VAL A 228 12.35 -9.81 -5.55
C VAL A 228 13.35 -8.69 -5.27
N ARG A 229 12.99 -7.71 -4.43
CA ARG A 229 13.89 -6.63 -4.00
C ARG A 229 15.01 -7.16 -3.09
N LEU A 230 14.67 -8.04 -2.14
CA LEU A 230 15.66 -8.72 -1.30
C LEU A 230 16.64 -9.55 -2.13
N LYS A 231 16.12 -10.32 -3.10
CA LYS A 231 16.94 -11.12 -4.01
C LYS A 231 17.89 -10.24 -4.83
N ALA A 232 17.41 -9.13 -5.37
CA ALA A 232 18.25 -8.18 -6.10
C ALA A 232 19.39 -7.62 -5.24
N LEU A 233 19.19 -7.47 -3.92
CA LEU A 233 20.21 -7.04 -2.95
C LEU A 233 21.04 -8.22 -2.37
N GLY A 234 20.89 -9.43 -2.92
CA GLY A 234 21.63 -10.62 -2.48
C GLY A 234 21.20 -11.15 -1.11
N VAL A 235 20.01 -10.79 -0.62
CA VAL A 235 19.45 -11.31 0.64
C VAL A 235 18.57 -12.52 0.34
N SER A 236 18.95 -13.68 0.89
CA SER A 236 18.22 -14.94 0.66
C SER A 236 16.87 -14.94 1.40
N SER A 237 15.78 -15.25 0.69
CA SER A 237 14.43 -15.24 1.24
C SER A 237 13.60 -16.46 0.81
N LEU A 238 12.75 -16.95 1.72
CA LEU A 238 11.77 -17.99 1.46
C LEU A 238 10.36 -17.41 1.64
N ILE A 239 9.52 -17.51 0.61
CA ILE A 239 8.10 -17.20 0.72
C ILE A 239 7.33 -18.48 1.03
N ILE A 240 6.39 -18.41 1.97
CA ILE A 240 5.43 -19.48 2.24
C ILE A 240 4.01 -19.01 2.01
N ASP A 241 3.14 -19.90 1.55
CA ASP A 241 1.71 -19.64 1.45
C ASP A 241 0.92 -20.94 1.63
N ARG A 242 -0.24 -20.84 2.28
CA ARG A 242 -1.11 -21.99 2.55
C ARG A 242 -1.93 -22.44 1.33
N ASN A 243 -2.10 -21.57 0.34
CA ASN A 243 -2.85 -21.89 -0.87
C ASN A 243 -2.14 -22.97 -1.69
N GLU A 244 -2.87 -23.58 -2.62
CA GLU A 244 -2.37 -24.63 -3.50
C GLU A 244 -1.39 -24.08 -4.54
N ARG A 245 -1.72 -22.94 -5.15
CA ARG A 245 -0.95 -22.31 -6.23
C ARG A 245 -0.71 -20.84 -5.97
N VAL A 246 0.37 -20.33 -6.55
CA VAL A 246 0.63 -18.89 -6.56
C VAL A 246 -0.54 -18.17 -7.25
N GLY A 247 -0.95 -17.04 -6.69
CA GLY A 247 -2.07 -16.25 -7.20
C GLY A 247 -3.45 -16.74 -6.76
N ASP A 248 -3.58 -17.87 -6.03
CA ASP A 248 -4.88 -18.36 -5.55
C ASP A 248 -5.57 -17.37 -4.58
N ASN A 249 -4.80 -16.52 -3.91
CA ASN A 249 -5.33 -15.41 -3.13
C ASN A 249 -6.19 -14.44 -3.96
N TRP A 250 -5.96 -14.37 -5.27
CA TRP A 250 -6.79 -13.65 -6.25
C TRP A 250 -7.75 -14.59 -6.98
N ARG A 251 -7.28 -15.75 -7.46
CA ARG A 251 -8.09 -16.71 -8.24
C ARG A 251 -9.36 -17.16 -7.50
N ASN A 252 -9.28 -17.30 -6.18
CA ASN A 252 -10.39 -17.76 -5.33
C ASN A 252 -11.33 -16.64 -4.87
N ARG A 253 -11.15 -15.40 -5.35
CA ARG A 253 -12.10 -14.30 -5.09
C ARG A 253 -13.37 -14.48 -5.95
N TYR A 254 -14.40 -13.68 -5.67
CA TYR A 254 -15.69 -13.73 -6.36
C TYR A 254 -15.55 -13.61 -7.89
N HIS A 255 -16.47 -14.25 -8.61
CA HIS A 255 -16.33 -14.59 -10.03
C HIS A 255 -16.01 -13.38 -10.92
N GLN A 256 -16.74 -12.28 -10.75
CA GLN A 256 -16.64 -11.08 -11.59
C GLN A 256 -15.55 -10.07 -11.16
N LEU A 257 -14.66 -10.43 -10.22
CA LEU A 257 -13.66 -9.47 -9.73
C LEU A 257 -12.69 -9.02 -10.83
N VAL A 258 -12.68 -7.71 -11.05
CA VAL A 258 -11.67 -6.97 -11.79
C VAL A 258 -11.01 -5.97 -10.83
N LEU A 259 -9.73 -5.66 -11.04
CA LEU A 259 -9.08 -4.60 -10.29
C LEU A 259 -9.76 -3.26 -10.57
N HIS A 260 -9.87 -2.44 -9.52
CA HIS A 260 -10.42 -1.08 -9.62
C HIS A 260 -9.32 -0.05 -9.89
N ASP A 261 -8.07 -0.42 -9.62
CA ASP A 261 -6.89 0.37 -9.96
C ASP A 261 -6.58 0.19 -11.46
N PRO A 262 -6.17 1.26 -12.17
CA PRO A 262 -5.83 1.16 -13.58
C PRO A 262 -4.44 0.53 -13.77
N VAL A 263 -4.23 -0.10 -14.93
CA VAL A 263 -3.03 -0.89 -15.28
C VAL A 263 -1.72 -0.14 -15.06
N TRP A 264 -1.70 1.17 -15.31
CA TRP A 264 -0.53 2.04 -15.16
C TRP A 264 -0.13 2.24 -13.68
N TYR A 265 -1.05 2.03 -12.75
CA TYR A 265 -0.80 2.09 -11.31
C TYR A 265 -0.32 0.75 -10.74
N ASP A 266 -0.62 -0.37 -11.42
CA ASP A 266 -0.55 -1.72 -10.86
C ASP A 266 0.73 -2.52 -11.14
N HIS A 267 1.70 -1.94 -11.85
CA HIS A 267 2.95 -2.63 -12.21
C HIS A 267 3.72 -3.23 -11.02
N MET A 268 4.53 -4.26 -11.30
CA MET A 268 5.39 -4.92 -10.31
C MET A 268 6.86 -4.47 -10.50
N PRO A 269 7.71 -4.55 -9.45
CA PRO A 269 9.14 -4.25 -9.58
C PRO A 269 9.80 -5.04 -10.72
N TYR A 270 10.67 -4.38 -11.49
CA TYR A 270 11.47 -4.94 -12.58
C TYR A 270 10.71 -5.43 -13.83
N LEU A 271 9.40 -5.68 -13.73
CA LEU A 271 8.60 -6.17 -14.84
C LEU A 271 7.22 -5.50 -14.82
N ASN A 272 7.05 -4.52 -15.70
CA ASN A 272 5.75 -3.90 -15.95
C ASN A 272 4.78 -4.89 -16.60
N PHE A 273 3.49 -4.62 -16.45
CA PHE A 273 2.48 -5.38 -17.17
C PHE A 273 2.62 -5.16 -18.69
N PRO A 274 2.35 -6.18 -19.51
CA PRO A 274 2.41 -6.04 -20.97
C PRO A 274 1.48 -4.93 -21.50
N PRO A 275 1.91 -4.15 -22.52
CA PRO A 275 1.14 -3.00 -23.03
C PRO A 275 -0.27 -3.33 -23.54
N GLN A 276 -0.54 -4.56 -23.99
CA GLN A 276 -1.84 -4.98 -24.50
C GLN A 276 -2.85 -5.40 -23.41
N TRP A 277 -2.49 -5.25 -22.14
CA TRP A 277 -3.38 -5.60 -21.04
C TRP A 277 -4.57 -4.64 -20.95
N PRO A 278 -5.75 -5.13 -20.49
CA PRO A 278 -6.87 -4.24 -20.22
C PRO A 278 -6.50 -3.24 -19.12
N VAL A 279 -7.08 -2.03 -19.19
CA VAL A 279 -6.90 -0.99 -18.17
C VAL A 279 -7.25 -1.53 -16.78
N PHE A 280 -8.32 -2.30 -16.67
CA PHE A 280 -8.70 -2.98 -15.43
C PHE A 280 -8.45 -4.49 -15.57
N THR A 281 -7.59 -5.03 -14.69
CA THR A 281 -7.10 -6.42 -14.82
C THR A 281 -8.04 -7.41 -14.11
N PRO A 282 -8.54 -8.46 -14.79
CA PRO A 282 -9.32 -9.52 -14.13
C PRO A 282 -8.51 -10.35 -13.12
N LYS A 283 -9.16 -10.83 -12.04
CA LYS A 283 -8.49 -11.58 -10.96
C LYS A 283 -7.66 -12.78 -11.43
N ASP A 284 -8.15 -13.52 -12.42
CA ASP A 284 -7.52 -14.75 -12.89
C ASP A 284 -6.26 -14.44 -13.72
N LYS A 285 -6.33 -13.38 -14.53
CA LYS A 285 -5.19 -12.88 -15.30
C LYS A 285 -4.06 -12.41 -14.37
N LEU A 286 -4.41 -11.71 -13.29
CA LEU A 286 -3.44 -11.30 -12.27
C LEU A 286 -2.82 -12.50 -11.55
N ALA A 287 -3.64 -13.51 -11.22
CA ALA A 287 -3.17 -14.71 -10.55
C ALA A 287 -2.14 -15.48 -11.41
N ASP A 288 -2.38 -15.62 -12.71
CA ASP A 288 -1.47 -16.28 -13.65
C ASP A 288 -0.19 -15.45 -13.88
N TRP A 289 -0.31 -14.12 -13.81
CA TRP A 289 0.86 -13.23 -13.82
C TRP A 289 1.75 -13.43 -12.60
N PHE A 290 1.20 -13.59 -11.39
CA PHE A 290 2.01 -13.87 -10.20
C PHE A 290 2.76 -15.20 -10.31
N GLU A 291 2.09 -16.24 -10.81
CA GLU A 291 2.72 -17.54 -11.05
C GLU A 291 3.87 -17.42 -12.07
N SER A 292 3.66 -16.66 -13.14
CA SER A 292 4.69 -16.35 -14.15
C SER A 292 5.84 -15.51 -13.57
N TYR A 293 5.54 -14.51 -12.76
CA TYR A 293 6.50 -13.62 -12.11
C TYR A 293 7.45 -14.37 -11.19
N VAL A 294 6.93 -15.31 -10.39
CA VAL A 294 7.74 -16.21 -9.54
C VAL A 294 8.75 -17.00 -10.37
N SER A 295 8.34 -17.48 -11.55
CA SER A 295 9.22 -18.23 -12.47
C SER A 295 10.29 -17.31 -13.08
N ILE A 296 9.87 -16.20 -13.70
CA ILE A 296 10.75 -15.24 -14.40
C ILE A 296 11.79 -14.65 -13.44
N MET A 297 11.37 -14.28 -12.22
CA MET A 297 12.24 -13.69 -11.21
C MET A 297 12.93 -14.74 -10.33
N GLU A 298 12.68 -16.03 -10.61
CA GLU A 298 13.28 -17.19 -9.93
C GLU A 298 13.13 -17.10 -8.39
N LEU A 299 11.93 -16.79 -7.88
CA LEU A 299 11.66 -16.63 -6.46
C LEU A 299 11.42 -17.98 -5.76
N ASN A 300 11.93 -18.14 -4.53
CA ASN A 300 11.74 -19.34 -3.72
C ASN A 300 10.39 -19.26 -3.00
N VAL A 301 9.41 -20.03 -3.47
CA VAL A 301 8.05 -20.06 -2.92
C VAL A 301 7.64 -21.48 -2.58
N TRP A 302 7.19 -21.68 -1.35
CA TRP A 302 6.61 -22.93 -0.86
C TRP A 302 5.11 -22.75 -0.65
N MET A 303 4.34 -23.32 -1.58
CA MET A 303 2.88 -23.42 -1.47
C MET A 303 2.48 -24.55 -0.51
N ARG A 304 1.20 -24.60 -0.11
CA ARG A 304 0.66 -25.52 0.90
C ARG A 304 1.49 -25.60 2.18
N THR A 305 2.05 -24.46 2.59
CA THR A 305 2.98 -24.39 3.71
C THR A 305 2.46 -23.46 4.79
N GLU A 306 2.40 -23.95 6.01
CA GLU A 306 1.96 -23.20 7.19
C GLU A 306 3.12 -23.02 8.17
N LEU A 307 3.16 -21.85 8.81
CA LEU A 307 3.99 -21.61 9.98
C LEU A 307 3.26 -22.22 11.18
N VAL A 308 3.83 -23.27 11.76
CA VAL A 308 3.18 -24.01 12.87
C VAL A 308 3.68 -23.57 14.24
N GLN A 309 4.96 -23.23 14.33
CA GLN A 309 5.57 -22.77 15.58
C GLN A 309 6.65 -21.74 15.29
N SER A 310 6.75 -20.73 16.15
CA SER A 310 7.84 -19.75 16.11
C SER A 310 8.33 -19.42 17.51
N SER A 311 9.61 -19.06 17.62
CA SER A 311 10.21 -18.50 18.82
C SER A 311 11.34 -17.55 18.45
N TRP A 312 11.62 -16.58 19.32
CA TRP A 312 12.66 -15.58 19.12
C TRP A 312 13.75 -15.72 20.18
N ASP A 313 15.02 -15.75 19.75
CA ASP A 313 16.18 -15.71 20.62
C ASP A 313 16.69 -14.26 20.71
N GLU A 314 16.44 -13.59 21.85
CA GLU A 314 16.84 -12.18 22.07
C GLU A 314 18.36 -11.98 22.02
N THR A 315 19.15 -12.99 22.39
CA THR A 315 20.62 -12.88 22.42
C THR A 315 21.19 -13.03 21.01
N LYS A 316 20.72 -14.02 20.25
CA LYS A 316 21.17 -14.27 18.88
C LYS A 316 20.48 -13.40 17.85
N ARG A 317 19.42 -12.69 18.23
CA ARG A 317 18.56 -11.90 17.34
C ARG A 317 18.13 -12.70 16.11
N THR A 318 17.67 -13.92 16.35
CA THR A 318 17.33 -14.89 15.30
C THR A 318 16.05 -15.64 15.68
N TRP A 319 15.20 -15.91 14.70
CA TRP A 319 14.01 -16.74 14.88
C TRP A 319 14.35 -18.23 14.86
N THR A 320 13.49 -19.04 15.47
CA THR A 320 13.37 -20.47 15.17
C THR A 320 11.94 -20.71 14.72
N ILE A 321 11.76 -21.13 13.48
CA ILE A 321 10.44 -21.27 12.85
C ILE A 321 10.31 -22.67 12.29
N GLU A 322 9.25 -23.36 12.71
CA GLU A 322 8.84 -24.64 12.14
C GLU A 322 7.77 -24.42 11.09
N LEU A 323 7.98 -25.01 9.92
CA LEU A 323 7.09 -24.97 8.77
C LEU A 323 6.57 -26.38 8.48
N ALA A 324 5.26 -26.51 8.30
CA ALA A 324 4.64 -27.74 7.82
C ALA A 324 4.19 -27.56 6.36
N ARG A 325 4.72 -28.39 5.46
CA ARG A 325 4.43 -28.34 4.02
C ARG A 325 3.75 -29.63 3.59
N LYS A 326 2.57 -29.52 2.99
CA LYS A 326 1.85 -30.68 2.43
C LYS A 326 2.39 -31.04 1.05
N GLY A 327 2.63 -32.33 0.81
CA GLY A 327 3.02 -32.87 -0.50
C GLY A 327 1.92 -32.70 -1.57
N SER A 328 2.27 -32.83 -2.85
CA SER A 328 1.32 -32.81 -3.98
C SER A 328 0.64 -34.15 -4.23
N ASP A 329 1.17 -35.22 -3.64
CA ASP A 329 0.81 -36.59 -3.99
C ASP A 329 -0.36 -37.06 -3.11
N SER A 330 -1.11 -38.06 -3.60
CA SER A 330 -2.36 -38.55 -3.01
C SER A 330 -2.25 -39.02 -1.56
N ASP A 331 -1.04 -39.33 -1.09
CA ASP A 331 -0.79 -39.82 0.27
C ASP A 331 -0.72 -38.70 1.31
N GLY A 332 -0.71 -37.43 0.89
CA GLY A 332 -0.86 -36.27 1.78
C GLY A 332 0.25 -36.09 2.83
N ALA A 333 1.41 -36.73 2.65
CA ALA A 333 2.50 -36.66 3.60
C ALA A 333 2.92 -35.19 3.82
N SER A 334 2.94 -34.78 5.10
CA SER A 334 3.36 -33.45 5.53
C SER A 334 4.84 -33.49 5.92
N GLU A 335 5.66 -32.68 5.27
CA GLU A 335 7.04 -32.44 5.66
C GLU A 335 7.08 -31.33 6.72
N SER A 336 7.75 -31.56 7.85
CA SER A 336 8.09 -30.49 8.79
C SER A 336 9.56 -30.10 8.63
N ARG A 337 9.84 -28.79 8.55
CA ARG A 337 11.21 -28.27 8.50
C ARG A 337 11.38 -27.02 9.34
N ILE A 338 12.51 -26.97 10.04
CA ILE A 338 12.89 -25.84 10.90
C ILE A 338 13.89 -24.94 10.17
N PHE A 339 13.64 -23.64 10.22
CA PHE A 339 14.54 -22.59 9.74
C PHE A 339 14.86 -21.59 10.84
N HIS A 340 15.98 -20.89 10.66
CA HIS A 340 16.45 -19.87 11.60
C HIS A 340 16.72 -18.53 10.93
N PRO A 341 15.69 -17.88 10.34
CA PRO A 341 15.87 -16.58 9.70
C PRO A 341 16.12 -15.48 10.75
N ARG A 342 16.83 -14.43 10.38
CA ARG A 342 16.97 -13.22 11.21
C ARG A 342 15.77 -12.28 11.08
N HIS A 343 15.07 -12.38 9.96
CA HIS A 343 13.91 -11.54 9.67
C HIS A 343 12.69 -12.37 9.25
N VAL A 344 11.52 -11.89 9.64
CA VAL A 344 10.23 -12.35 9.15
C VAL A 344 9.48 -11.14 8.58
N ILE A 345 8.94 -11.28 7.38
CA ILE A 345 8.02 -10.31 6.78
C ILE A 345 6.62 -10.94 6.79
N GLN A 346 5.71 -10.38 7.57
CA GLN A 346 4.30 -10.71 7.50
C GLN A 346 3.69 -9.98 6.30
N ALA A 347 3.46 -10.74 5.21
CA ALA A 347 2.92 -10.28 3.93
C ALA A 347 1.53 -10.87 3.65
N THR A 348 0.73 -11.01 4.69
CA THR A 348 -0.57 -11.70 4.68
C THR A 348 -1.74 -10.85 4.18
N GLY A 349 -1.44 -9.69 3.58
CA GLY A 349 -2.39 -8.77 2.96
C GLY A 349 -3.00 -7.73 3.93
N HIS A 350 -3.58 -6.67 3.37
CA HIS A 350 -4.38 -5.68 4.12
C HIS A 350 -5.70 -6.30 4.60
N CYS A 351 -6.19 -7.30 3.86
CA CYS A 351 -7.43 -8.03 4.08
C CYS A 351 -7.11 -9.48 4.44
N GLY A 352 -6.87 -9.74 5.73
CA GLY A 352 -6.40 -11.04 6.22
C GLY A 352 -7.54 -12.02 6.53
N VAL A 353 -7.83 -12.21 7.83
CA VAL A 353 -8.90 -13.11 8.29
C VAL A 353 -10.26 -12.48 7.99
N LYS A 354 -11.20 -13.26 7.44
CA LYS A 354 -12.55 -12.76 7.16
C LYS A 354 -13.24 -12.31 8.45
N CYS A 355 -13.83 -11.12 8.45
CA CYS A 355 -14.59 -10.64 9.60
C CYS A 355 -16.06 -11.07 9.42
N LEU A 356 -16.38 -12.33 9.75
CA LEU A 356 -17.77 -12.82 9.72
C LEU A 356 -18.41 -12.53 11.09
N PRO A 357 -19.45 -11.67 11.17
CA PRO A 357 -20.09 -11.40 12.45
C PRO A 357 -20.82 -12.65 12.97
N VAL A 358 -20.76 -12.87 14.28
CA VAL A 358 -21.59 -13.88 14.96
C VAL A 358 -22.91 -13.22 15.34
N ILE A 359 -23.98 -13.56 14.63
CA ILE A 359 -25.31 -12.97 14.82
C ILE A 359 -26.24 -14.05 15.41
N PRO A 360 -27.04 -13.76 16.44
CA PRO A 360 -27.99 -14.72 16.99
C PRO A 360 -28.93 -15.29 15.91
N GLY A 361 -29.18 -16.60 15.95
CA GLY A 361 -30.11 -17.28 15.05
C GLY A 361 -29.55 -17.70 13.69
N MET A 362 -28.25 -17.47 13.41
CA MET A 362 -27.61 -17.89 12.16
C MET A 362 -27.77 -19.38 11.86
N GLU A 363 -27.71 -20.22 12.89
CA GLU A 363 -27.89 -21.68 12.82
C GLU A 363 -29.31 -22.11 12.44
N SER A 364 -30.29 -21.21 12.57
CA SER A 364 -31.70 -21.46 12.26
C SER A 364 -32.09 -21.11 10.82
N PHE A 365 -31.19 -20.46 10.07
CA PHE A 365 -31.46 -20.03 8.70
C PHE A 365 -31.73 -21.22 7.78
N ALA A 366 -32.93 -21.25 7.20
CA ALA A 366 -33.40 -22.30 6.31
C ALA A 366 -33.25 -21.94 4.82
N GLY A 367 -32.67 -20.78 4.50
CA GLY A 367 -32.33 -20.39 3.14
C GLY A 367 -31.14 -21.18 2.57
N HIS A 368 -30.81 -20.92 1.32
CA HIS A 368 -29.83 -21.67 0.54
C HIS A 368 -28.39 -21.46 0.99
N ARG A 369 -28.06 -20.25 1.47
CA ARG A 369 -26.66 -19.89 1.77
C ARG A 369 -26.54 -18.74 2.76
N ILE A 370 -25.63 -18.91 3.73
CA ILE A 370 -24.96 -17.81 4.42
C ILE A 370 -23.47 -17.93 4.15
N CYS A 371 -22.81 -16.86 3.69
CA CYS A 371 -21.36 -16.88 3.51
C CYS A 371 -20.73 -15.49 3.66
N HIS A 372 -19.41 -15.45 3.90
CA HIS A 372 -18.65 -14.22 3.74
C HIS A 372 -18.39 -13.94 2.24
N SER A 373 -18.14 -12.69 1.86
CA SER A 373 -17.82 -12.30 0.47
C SER A 373 -16.61 -13.05 -0.11
N ALA A 374 -15.67 -13.46 0.75
CA ALA A 374 -14.50 -14.26 0.38
C ALA A 374 -14.83 -15.72 -0.01
N GLU A 375 -16.02 -16.19 0.33
CA GLU A 375 -16.52 -17.55 0.07
C GLU A 375 -17.64 -17.55 -0.98
N PHE A 376 -18.01 -16.36 -1.46
CA PHE A 376 -19.00 -16.20 -2.52
C PHE A 376 -18.34 -16.51 -3.86
N LEU A 377 -18.68 -17.68 -4.42
CA LEU A 377 -18.16 -18.15 -5.70
C LEU A 377 -18.91 -17.61 -6.92
N GLY A 378 -19.99 -16.87 -6.71
CA GLY A 378 -20.84 -16.32 -7.76
C GLY A 378 -22.34 -16.58 -7.55
N ALA A 379 -23.13 -15.97 -8.43
CA ALA A 379 -24.54 -16.29 -8.62
C ALA A 379 -24.71 -17.67 -9.28
N ARG A 380 -25.79 -18.39 -8.94
CA ARG A 380 -26.13 -19.67 -9.59
C ARG A 380 -27.27 -19.49 -10.60
N ASP A 381 -27.17 -20.20 -11.74
CA ASP A 381 -28.11 -20.09 -12.87
C ASP A 381 -29.56 -20.49 -12.52
N ASN A 382 -29.74 -21.41 -11.58
CA ASN A 382 -31.03 -21.97 -11.18
C ASN A 382 -31.69 -21.24 -10.00
N GLU A 383 -31.20 -20.07 -9.64
CA GLU A 383 -31.62 -19.32 -8.44
C GLU A 383 -32.23 -17.95 -8.80
N LYS A 384 -32.72 -17.77 -10.04
CA LYS A 384 -33.42 -16.56 -10.47
C LYS A 384 -34.68 -16.31 -9.65
N GLY A 385 -34.92 -15.05 -9.29
CA GLY A 385 -36.06 -14.62 -8.46
C GLY A 385 -35.86 -14.84 -6.96
N MET A 386 -34.75 -15.46 -6.53
CA MET A 386 -34.42 -15.59 -5.11
C MET A 386 -34.07 -14.25 -4.49
N LYS A 387 -34.35 -14.12 -3.19
CA LYS A 387 -34.05 -12.94 -2.39
C LYS A 387 -32.65 -13.03 -1.82
N ALA A 388 -31.79 -12.08 -2.16
CA ALA A 388 -30.44 -12.00 -1.63
C ALA A 388 -30.27 -10.73 -0.78
N VAL A 389 -29.78 -10.91 0.44
CA VAL A 389 -29.39 -9.80 1.31
C VAL A 389 -27.87 -9.72 1.36
N VAL A 390 -27.31 -8.58 0.93
CA VAL A 390 -25.88 -8.31 1.00
C VAL A 390 -25.61 -7.32 2.13
N VAL A 391 -24.83 -7.74 3.12
CA VAL A 391 -24.49 -6.94 4.31
C VAL A 391 -23.14 -6.27 4.09
N GLY A 392 -23.13 -4.95 3.98
CA GLY A 392 -21.94 -4.15 3.66
C GLY A 392 -22.06 -3.46 2.30
N SER A 393 -21.51 -2.24 2.21
CA SER A 393 -21.76 -1.31 1.10
C SER A 393 -20.48 -0.72 0.49
N CYS A 394 -19.36 -1.43 0.57
CA CYS A 394 -18.11 -1.08 -0.10
C CYS A 394 -17.91 -1.98 -1.34
N ASN A 395 -16.76 -1.89 -2.03
CA ASN A 395 -16.43 -2.65 -3.25
C ASN A 395 -17.00 -4.08 -3.29
N SER A 396 -16.57 -4.99 -2.40
CA SER A 396 -17.04 -6.39 -2.45
C SER A 396 -18.55 -6.54 -2.25
N GLY A 397 -19.20 -5.67 -1.47
CA GLY A 397 -20.66 -5.73 -1.28
C GLY A 397 -21.40 -5.29 -2.54
N LEU A 398 -20.93 -4.22 -3.18
CA LEU A 398 -21.57 -3.64 -4.35
C LEU A 398 -21.30 -4.45 -5.63
N ASP A 399 -20.10 -5.01 -5.79
CA ASP A 399 -19.78 -5.93 -6.88
C ASP A 399 -20.66 -7.19 -6.83
N ILE A 400 -20.78 -7.80 -5.63
CA ILE A 400 -21.62 -8.99 -5.44
C ILE A 400 -23.10 -8.66 -5.63
N ALA A 401 -23.56 -7.51 -5.13
CA ALA A 401 -24.94 -7.08 -5.31
C ALA A 401 -25.28 -6.83 -6.79
N GLN A 402 -24.35 -6.24 -7.55
CA GLN A 402 -24.47 -6.09 -8.99
C GLN A 402 -24.55 -7.44 -9.69
N GLU A 403 -23.62 -8.36 -9.40
CA GLU A 403 -23.62 -9.70 -10.00
C GLU A 403 -24.95 -10.43 -9.74
N LEU A 404 -25.45 -10.41 -8.50
CA LEU A 404 -26.72 -11.03 -8.14
C LEU A 404 -27.91 -10.37 -8.87
N ALA A 405 -27.95 -9.05 -8.95
CA ALA A 405 -29.03 -8.33 -9.63
C ALA A 405 -29.04 -8.62 -11.14
N GLU A 406 -27.87 -8.63 -11.79
CA GLU A 406 -27.73 -8.97 -13.21
C GLU A 406 -28.13 -10.41 -13.52
N ASN A 407 -27.99 -11.31 -12.54
CA ASN A 407 -28.44 -12.70 -12.63
C ASN A 407 -29.91 -12.91 -12.20
N GLY A 408 -30.66 -11.84 -11.93
CA GLY A 408 -32.11 -11.88 -11.72
C GLY A 408 -32.55 -12.18 -10.29
N TYR A 409 -31.70 -11.93 -9.29
CA TYR A 409 -32.07 -12.00 -7.87
C TYR A 409 -32.81 -10.72 -7.45
N ASP A 410 -33.69 -10.83 -6.43
CA ASP A 410 -34.22 -9.68 -5.71
C ASP A 410 -33.24 -9.27 -4.61
N VAL A 411 -32.45 -8.22 -4.87
CA VAL A 411 -31.30 -7.85 -4.04
C VAL A 411 -31.64 -6.71 -3.09
N THR A 412 -31.28 -6.87 -1.81
CA THR A 412 -31.28 -5.81 -0.81
C THR A 412 -29.90 -5.64 -0.18
N ILE A 413 -29.35 -4.44 -0.22
CA ILE A 413 -28.12 -4.07 0.51
C ILE A 413 -28.48 -3.53 1.88
N VAL A 414 -27.82 -4.06 2.92
CA VAL A 414 -27.84 -3.49 4.27
C VAL A 414 -26.60 -2.63 4.47
N GLN A 415 -26.80 -1.31 4.48
CA GLN A 415 -25.75 -0.31 4.68
C GLN A 415 -25.79 0.19 6.13
N ARG A 416 -24.82 -0.22 6.95
CA ARG A 416 -24.71 0.28 8.34
C ARG A 416 -24.25 1.74 8.42
N SER A 417 -23.23 2.10 7.65
CA SER A 417 -22.55 3.40 7.73
C SER A 417 -22.41 4.00 6.33
N SER A 418 -22.15 5.31 6.23
CA SER A 418 -21.91 5.97 4.95
C SER A 418 -20.72 5.36 4.20
N THR A 419 -20.71 5.55 2.88
CA THR A 419 -19.63 5.11 1.98
C THR A 419 -19.14 6.27 1.13
N THR A 420 -17.81 6.43 1.01
CA THR A 420 -17.23 7.36 0.04
C THR A 420 -17.37 6.75 -1.36
N VAL A 421 -18.26 7.29 -2.19
CA VAL A 421 -18.51 6.79 -3.55
C VAL A 421 -17.84 7.71 -4.56
N VAL A 422 -17.22 7.11 -5.56
CA VAL A 422 -16.59 7.80 -6.69
C VAL A 422 -16.75 6.96 -7.94
N SER A 423 -16.99 7.57 -9.10
CA SER A 423 -17.05 6.82 -10.36
C SER A 423 -15.67 6.34 -10.81
N SER A 424 -15.62 5.20 -11.51
CA SER A 424 -14.37 4.74 -12.12
C SER A 424 -13.74 5.80 -13.03
N TYR A 425 -14.56 6.55 -13.78
CA TYR A 425 -14.10 7.64 -14.65
C TYR A 425 -13.45 8.78 -13.84
N ALA A 426 -14.07 9.21 -12.74
CA ALA A 426 -13.49 10.27 -11.92
C ALA A 426 -12.14 9.86 -11.31
N ILE A 427 -11.91 8.57 -11.04
CA ILE A 427 -10.59 8.10 -10.61
C ILE A 427 -9.58 8.16 -11.76
N THR A 428 -9.88 7.59 -12.93
CA THR A 428 -8.92 7.50 -14.03
C THR A 428 -8.65 8.83 -14.72
N ASP A 429 -9.69 9.64 -14.94
CA ASP A 429 -9.66 10.81 -15.80
C ASP A 429 -9.60 12.14 -15.04
N ILE A 430 -9.71 12.10 -13.71
CA ILE A 430 -9.56 13.29 -12.85
C ILE A 430 -8.48 13.05 -11.79
N ALA A 431 -8.66 12.09 -10.90
CA ALA A 431 -7.79 11.94 -9.73
C ALA A 431 -6.39 11.39 -10.07
N MET A 432 -6.28 10.46 -11.03
CA MET A 432 -5.02 9.80 -11.41
C MET A 432 -4.44 10.25 -12.75
N LYS A 433 -5.21 10.98 -13.57
CA LYS A 433 -4.89 11.28 -14.98
C LYS A 433 -3.48 11.82 -15.23
N GLY A 434 -2.97 12.68 -14.34
CA GLY A 434 -1.65 13.29 -14.52
C GLY A 434 -0.46 12.37 -14.22
N LEU A 435 -0.68 11.23 -13.54
CA LEU A 435 0.40 10.37 -13.04
C LEU A 435 0.28 8.92 -13.49
N TYR A 436 -0.94 8.34 -13.44
CA TYR A 436 -1.18 6.94 -13.75
C TYR A 436 -2.22 6.83 -14.87
N SER A 437 -1.80 7.20 -16.08
CA SER A 437 -2.59 7.17 -17.31
C SER A 437 -1.71 6.75 -18.50
N GLU A 438 -2.32 6.49 -19.66
CA GLU A 438 -1.60 6.12 -20.89
C GLU A 438 -0.53 7.14 -21.29
N ASP A 439 -0.86 8.42 -21.18
CA ASP A 439 0.05 9.55 -21.48
C ASP A 439 0.83 10.02 -20.24
N GLY A 440 0.76 9.25 -19.15
CA GLY A 440 1.45 9.54 -17.90
C GLY A 440 2.97 9.36 -18.02
N PRO A 441 3.74 9.87 -17.04
CA PRO A 441 5.17 9.60 -16.98
C PRO A 441 5.43 8.10 -16.71
N PRO A 442 6.67 7.62 -16.91
CA PRO A 442 7.05 6.27 -16.49
C PRO A 442 6.66 6.01 -15.02
N VAL A 443 6.21 4.80 -14.72
CA VAL A 443 5.62 4.48 -13.39
C VAL A 443 6.53 4.83 -12.21
N ASP A 444 7.86 4.65 -12.35
CA ASP A 444 8.82 5.02 -11.30
C ASP A 444 8.87 6.54 -11.06
N ASP A 445 8.67 7.35 -12.11
CA ASP A 445 8.58 8.82 -12.02
C ASP A 445 7.23 9.23 -11.42
N ALA A 446 6.13 8.57 -11.80
CA ALA A 446 4.81 8.77 -11.21
C ALA A 446 4.81 8.48 -9.70
N ASP A 447 5.40 7.36 -9.29
CA ASP A 447 5.59 6.97 -7.90
C ASP A 447 6.44 8.01 -7.16
N MET A 448 7.53 8.51 -7.78
CA MET A 448 8.38 9.55 -7.19
C MET A 448 7.60 10.86 -6.98
N ILE A 449 6.83 11.30 -7.97
CA ILE A 449 6.04 12.53 -7.87
C ILE A 449 5.01 12.40 -6.75
N MET A 450 4.25 11.29 -6.72
CA MET A 450 3.23 11.02 -5.71
C MET A 450 3.83 10.94 -4.30
N HIS A 451 4.83 10.09 -4.10
CA HIS A 451 5.38 9.84 -2.76
C HIS A 451 6.30 10.95 -2.26
N SER A 452 6.80 11.83 -3.13
CA SER A 452 7.56 13.01 -2.71
C SER A 452 6.75 14.07 -1.97
N MET A 453 5.43 14.09 -2.15
CA MET A 453 4.58 15.07 -1.48
C MET A 453 4.39 14.66 -0.02
N PRO A 454 4.67 15.53 0.97
CA PRO A 454 4.18 15.32 2.33
C PRO A 454 2.69 15.00 2.32
N ASN A 455 2.23 14.04 3.13
CA ASN A 455 0.82 13.63 3.09
C ASN A 455 -0.12 14.80 3.44
N SER A 456 0.31 15.79 4.23
CA SER A 456 -0.47 17.03 4.50
C SER A 456 -0.68 17.87 3.25
N VAL A 457 0.34 17.95 2.39
CA VAL A 457 0.30 18.65 1.09
C VAL A 457 -0.56 17.88 0.11
N LEU A 458 -0.34 16.57 -0.02
CA LEU A 458 -1.16 15.72 -0.88
C LEU A 458 -2.64 15.78 -0.47
N LYS A 459 -2.94 15.77 0.84
CA LYS A 459 -4.31 15.89 1.35
C LYS A 459 -4.96 17.20 0.96
N ALA A 460 -4.24 18.32 1.09
CA ALA A 460 -4.75 19.63 0.70
C ALA A 460 -5.04 19.71 -0.82
N ILE A 461 -4.20 19.07 -1.66
CA ILE A 461 -4.48 18.91 -3.09
C ILE A 461 -5.74 18.08 -3.31
N GLN A 462 -5.86 16.94 -2.60
CA GLN A 462 -6.99 16.02 -2.74
C GLN A 462 -8.32 16.60 -2.28
N VAL A 463 -8.34 17.63 -1.41
CA VAL A 463 -9.57 18.37 -1.10
C VAL A 463 -10.11 19.09 -2.35
N GLU A 464 -9.26 19.73 -3.13
CA GLU A 464 -9.68 20.40 -4.37
C GLU A 464 -10.04 19.40 -5.47
N VAL A 465 -9.24 18.34 -5.64
CA VAL A 465 -9.58 17.23 -6.55
C VAL A 465 -10.93 16.61 -6.16
N GLY A 466 -11.17 16.42 -4.86
CA GLY A 466 -12.43 15.90 -4.33
C GLY A 466 -13.63 16.76 -4.71
N LYS A 467 -13.49 18.08 -4.78
CA LYS A 467 -14.57 18.98 -5.27
C LYS A 467 -14.87 18.73 -6.74
N VAL A 468 -13.83 18.65 -7.58
CA VAL A 468 -13.98 18.41 -9.03
C VAL A 468 -14.61 17.03 -9.28
N VAL A 469 -14.17 16.01 -8.55
CA VAL A 469 -14.74 14.66 -8.59
C VAL A 469 -16.23 14.68 -8.21
N ARG A 470 -16.60 15.36 -7.12
CA ARG A 470 -18.01 15.43 -6.69
C ARG A 470 -18.89 16.20 -7.67
N GLU A 471 -18.36 17.22 -8.33
CA GLU A 471 -19.09 17.93 -9.37
C GLU A 471 -19.31 17.02 -10.59
N ASN A 472 -18.28 16.27 -11.01
CA ASN A 472 -18.41 15.28 -12.08
C ASN A 472 -19.44 14.18 -11.72
N ASP A 473 -19.41 13.69 -10.49
CA ASP A 473 -20.26 12.60 -10.01
C ASP A 473 -21.58 13.08 -9.39
N LYS A 474 -21.97 14.35 -9.61
CA LYS A 474 -23.13 14.96 -8.93
C LYS A 474 -24.41 14.16 -9.12
N ASP A 475 -24.75 13.80 -10.35
CA ASP A 475 -25.98 13.06 -10.67
C ASP A 475 -25.99 11.67 -10.03
N LEU A 476 -24.82 11.01 -10.01
CA LEU A 476 -24.61 9.72 -9.37
C LEU A 476 -24.87 9.80 -7.86
N LEU A 477 -24.23 10.77 -7.20
CA LEU A 477 -24.31 10.96 -5.75
C LEU A 477 -25.72 11.38 -5.30
N GLU A 478 -26.36 12.29 -6.04
CA GLU A 478 -27.76 12.67 -5.78
C GLU A 478 -28.73 11.51 -5.99
N GLY A 479 -28.51 10.70 -7.03
CA GLY A 479 -29.31 9.52 -7.31
C GLY A 479 -29.22 8.48 -6.18
N LEU A 480 -28.01 8.24 -5.66
CA LEU A 480 -27.79 7.35 -4.51
C LEU A 480 -28.50 7.84 -3.24
N GLU A 481 -28.37 9.14 -2.92
CA GLU A 481 -29.05 9.71 -1.73
C GLU A 481 -30.59 9.62 -1.89
N LYS A 482 -31.14 9.90 -3.08
CA LYS A 482 -32.58 9.72 -3.38
C LYS A 482 -33.04 8.27 -3.22
N ALA A 483 -32.19 7.30 -3.53
CA ALA A 483 -32.44 5.87 -3.33
C ALA A 483 -32.24 5.41 -1.87
N GLY A 484 -31.88 6.30 -0.95
CA GLY A 484 -31.66 6.00 0.46
C GLY A 484 -30.27 5.44 0.79
N PHE A 485 -29.31 5.52 -0.15
CA PHE A 485 -27.93 5.13 0.08
C PHE A 485 -27.11 6.33 0.61
N LYS A 486 -26.54 6.20 1.80
CA LYS A 486 -25.79 7.27 2.46
C LYS A 486 -24.36 7.34 1.95
N THR A 487 -23.97 8.49 1.41
CA THR A 487 -22.60 8.76 0.95
C THR A 487 -21.85 9.68 1.92
N ASP A 488 -20.51 9.74 1.79
CA ASP A 488 -19.66 10.73 2.45
C ASP A 488 -18.48 11.17 1.56
N ASN A 489 -17.82 12.27 1.92
CA ASN A 489 -16.76 12.89 1.11
C ASN A 489 -15.33 12.47 1.51
N GLY A 490 -15.19 11.47 2.37
CA GLY A 490 -13.93 11.15 3.02
C GLY A 490 -13.53 12.16 4.11
N PRO A 491 -12.39 11.93 4.79
CA PRO A 491 -11.90 12.80 5.86
C PRO A 491 -11.53 14.18 5.31
N ASP A 492 -12.02 15.25 5.95
CA ASP A 492 -11.81 16.65 5.50
C ASP A 492 -12.18 16.90 4.03
N GLU A 493 -13.13 16.12 3.49
CA GLU A 493 -13.55 16.16 2.07
C GLU A 493 -12.47 15.80 1.04
N SER A 494 -11.38 15.16 1.47
CA SER A 494 -10.25 14.77 0.63
C SER A 494 -10.48 13.49 -0.20
N GLY A 495 -11.71 13.00 -0.25
CA GLY A 495 -12.13 11.95 -1.17
C GLY A 495 -11.55 10.56 -0.88
N LEU A 496 -11.48 9.76 -1.94
CA LEU A 496 -11.14 8.34 -1.89
C LEU A 496 -9.74 8.07 -1.31
N PHE A 497 -8.73 8.81 -1.76
CA PHE A 497 -7.33 8.53 -1.42
C PHE A 497 -7.08 8.54 0.09
N PHE A 498 -7.53 9.58 0.78
CA PHE A 498 -7.35 9.67 2.23
C PHE A 498 -8.35 8.84 3.03
N LYS A 499 -9.52 8.53 2.45
CA LYS A 499 -10.38 7.47 3.00
C LYS A 499 -9.63 6.14 3.04
N TYR A 500 -8.96 5.75 1.96
CA TYR A 500 -8.13 4.54 1.92
C TYR A 500 -6.92 4.65 2.86
N PHE A 501 -6.15 5.74 2.82
CA PHE A 501 -4.93 5.85 3.62
C PHE A 501 -5.18 5.87 5.14
N GLN A 502 -6.30 6.43 5.60
CA GLN A 502 -6.57 6.58 7.03
C GLN A 502 -7.48 5.49 7.60
N ARG A 503 -8.31 4.85 6.76
CA ARG A 503 -9.27 3.82 7.20
C ARG A 503 -9.04 2.45 6.59
N GLY A 504 -8.43 2.33 5.41
CA GLY A 504 -8.25 1.07 4.68
C GLY A 504 -9.53 0.52 4.02
N GLY A 505 -10.65 1.23 4.14
CA GLY A 505 -11.95 0.80 3.61
C GLY A 505 -13.03 1.88 3.80
N GLY A 506 -14.31 1.53 3.62
CA GLY A 506 -15.41 2.49 3.71
C GLY A 506 -15.64 3.31 2.44
N TYR A 507 -15.14 2.82 1.30
CA TYR A 507 -15.28 3.46 0.00
C TYR A 507 -15.80 2.47 -1.05
N TYR A 508 -16.29 3.02 -2.15
CA TYR A 508 -16.69 2.29 -3.34
C TYR A 508 -16.28 3.04 -4.60
N ILE A 509 -15.62 2.34 -5.52
CA ILE A 509 -15.36 2.83 -6.87
C ILE A 509 -16.45 2.26 -7.78
N ASP A 510 -17.34 3.11 -8.27
CA ASP A 510 -18.50 2.69 -9.04
C ASP A 510 -18.15 2.18 -10.42
N VAL A 511 -18.55 0.93 -10.66
CA VAL A 511 -18.44 0.21 -11.94
C VAL A 511 -19.81 -0.24 -12.49
N GLY A 512 -20.91 0.18 -11.86
CA GLY A 512 -22.28 -0.08 -12.36
C GLY A 512 -23.34 -0.26 -11.27
N ALA A 513 -22.95 -0.75 -10.08
CA ALA A 513 -23.91 -1.06 -9.01
C ALA A 513 -24.72 0.16 -8.56
N SER A 514 -24.12 1.36 -8.56
CA SER A 514 -24.83 2.59 -8.18
C SER A 514 -26.03 2.85 -9.08
N LYS A 515 -25.89 2.64 -10.39
CA LYS A 515 -27.00 2.81 -11.33
C LYS A 515 -28.14 1.83 -11.03
N LEU A 516 -27.83 0.59 -10.67
CA LEU A 516 -28.84 -0.39 -10.29
C LEU A 516 -29.57 0.01 -9.00
N ILE A 517 -28.89 0.65 -8.07
CA ILE A 517 -29.49 1.25 -6.86
C ILE A 517 -30.40 2.43 -7.24
N THR A 518 -29.92 3.37 -8.07
CA THR A 518 -30.71 4.55 -8.48
C THR A 518 -31.95 4.18 -9.27
N ASP A 519 -31.88 3.11 -10.07
CA ASP A 519 -33.00 2.58 -10.86
C ASP A 519 -33.95 1.71 -10.00
N GLY A 520 -33.67 1.51 -8.71
CA GLY A 520 -34.50 0.72 -7.79
C GLY A 520 -34.40 -0.80 -7.97
N LYS A 521 -33.46 -1.28 -8.79
CA LYS A 521 -33.21 -2.72 -9.03
C LYS A 521 -32.48 -3.38 -7.87
N ILE A 522 -31.65 -2.62 -7.16
CA ILE A 522 -31.06 -3.02 -5.88
C ILE A 522 -31.67 -2.14 -4.79
N LYS A 523 -32.30 -2.77 -3.79
CA LYS A 523 -32.94 -2.07 -2.67
C LYS A 523 -31.91 -1.73 -1.60
N VAL A 524 -32.13 -0.65 -0.86
CA VAL A 524 -31.22 -0.23 0.23
C VAL A 524 -31.95 -0.19 1.55
N LYS A 525 -31.31 -0.74 2.59
CA LYS A 525 -31.70 -0.60 3.99
C LYS A 525 -30.55 0.05 4.75
N GLN A 526 -30.73 1.33 5.09
CA GLN A 526 -29.68 2.18 5.62
C GLN A 526 -29.82 2.40 7.13
N GLY A 527 -28.68 2.38 7.84
CA GLY A 527 -28.54 2.88 9.21
C GLY A 527 -29.11 1.96 10.30
N LYS A 528 -29.36 0.69 10.00
CA LYS A 528 -29.93 -0.27 10.95
C LYS A 528 -28.97 -1.42 11.21
N GLU A 529 -28.78 -1.75 12.48
CA GLU A 529 -27.98 -2.90 12.89
C GLU A 529 -28.78 -4.20 12.69
N ILE A 530 -28.08 -5.31 12.47
CA ILE A 530 -28.71 -6.63 12.39
C ILE A 530 -28.91 -7.13 13.82
N ARG A 531 -30.16 -7.41 14.19
CA ARG A 531 -30.52 -7.90 15.52
C ARG A 531 -30.36 -9.42 15.62
N GLU A 532 -30.91 -10.15 14.66
CA GLU A 532 -30.88 -11.61 14.60
C GLU A 532 -31.13 -12.10 13.17
N ILE A 533 -30.67 -13.31 12.88
CA ILE A 533 -31.04 -14.06 11.68
C ILE A 533 -32.27 -14.91 11.99
N LEU A 534 -33.23 -14.90 11.06
CA LEU A 534 -34.49 -15.64 11.15
C LEU A 534 -34.45 -16.85 10.20
N PRO A 535 -35.34 -17.85 10.36
CA PRO A 535 -35.37 -19.00 9.46
C PRO A 535 -35.51 -18.66 7.97
N HIS A 536 -36.17 -17.55 7.63
CA HIS A 536 -36.38 -17.12 6.23
C HIS A 536 -35.87 -15.71 5.96
N GLY A 537 -34.87 -15.22 6.71
CA GLY A 537 -34.42 -13.84 6.56
C GLY A 537 -33.57 -13.30 7.70
N MET A 538 -33.68 -12.00 7.94
CA MET A 538 -33.06 -11.33 9.09
C MET A 538 -33.95 -10.23 9.64
N ARG A 539 -33.79 -9.93 10.94
CA ARG A 539 -34.45 -8.81 11.60
C ARG A 539 -33.45 -7.71 11.91
N LEU A 540 -33.81 -6.48 11.58
CA LEU A 540 -33.02 -5.28 11.87
C LEU A 540 -33.39 -4.70 13.24
N SER A 541 -32.57 -3.78 13.74
CA SER A 541 -32.74 -3.17 15.07
C SER A 541 -34.03 -2.36 15.24
N ASP A 542 -34.66 -1.90 14.16
CA ASP A 542 -35.96 -1.23 14.17
C ASP A 542 -37.16 -2.18 14.04
N GLY A 543 -36.92 -3.50 14.05
CA GLY A 543 -37.95 -4.52 13.90
C GLY A 543 -38.30 -4.85 12.45
N THR A 544 -37.73 -4.16 11.45
CA THR A 544 -37.90 -4.53 10.05
C THR A 544 -37.39 -5.94 9.80
N GLU A 545 -38.17 -6.76 9.11
CA GLU A 545 -37.76 -8.09 8.66
C GLU A 545 -37.47 -8.05 7.15
N LEU A 546 -36.34 -8.63 6.76
CA LEU A 546 -35.95 -8.81 5.37
C LEU A 546 -35.99 -10.31 5.07
N GLU A 547 -36.87 -10.72 4.17
CA GLU A 547 -36.84 -12.09 3.66
C GLU A 547 -35.58 -12.33 2.82
N ALA A 548 -34.95 -13.47 3.01
CA ALA A 548 -33.73 -13.83 2.29
C ALA A 548 -33.65 -15.34 2.07
N ASP A 549 -33.38 -15.74 0.83
CA ASP A 549 -32.90 -17.08 0.49
C ASP A 549 -31.38 -17.15 0.65
N GLN A 550 -30.68 -16.01 0.53
CA GLN A 550 -29.23 -15.93 0.71
C GLN A 550 -28.80 -14.70 1.48
N ILE A 551 -27.82 -14.85 2.37
CA ILE A 551 -27.21 -13.77 3.12
C ILE A 551 -25.70 -13.76 2.86
N ILE A 552 -25.21 -12.67 2.26
CA ILE A 552 -23.79 -12.51 1.96
C ILE A 552 -23.22 -11.40 2.85
N PHE A 553 -22.26 -11.76 3.71
CA PHE A 553 -21.54 -10.81 4.55
C PHE A 553 -20.32 -10.25 3.82
N ALA A 554 -20.43 -9.02 3.33
CA ALA A 554 -19.34 -8.20 2.81
C ALA A 554 -18.77 -7.28 3.92
N THR A 555 -18.49 -7.88 5.07
CA THR A 555 -18.17 -7.19 6.35
C THR A 555 -16.68 -6.94 6.58
N GLY A 556 -15.85 -7.16 5.56
CA GLY A 556 -14.42 -6.84 5.57
C GLY A 556 -13.56 -7.92 6.23
N TYR A 557 -12.40 -7.51 6.75
CA TYR A 557 -11.37 -8.41 7.27
C TYR A 557 -10.82 -7.87 8.58
N GLU A 558 -10.26 -8.77 9.38
CA GLU A 558 -9.52 -8.40 10.57
C GLU A 558 -8.18 -7.73 10.23
N SER A 559 -7.64 -7.02 11.22
CA SER A 559 -6.34 -6.38 11.13
C SER A 559 -5.19 -7.38 10.99
N MET A 560 -4.07 -6.95 10.40
CA MET A 560 -2.84 -7.74 10.34
C MET A 560 -2.33 -8.15 11.74
N GLN A 561 -2.64 -7.35 12.77
CA GLN A 561 -2.26 -7.63 14.16
C GLN A 561 -2.97 -8.86 14.74
N SER A 562 -4.21 -9.15 14.32
CA SER A 562 -4.90 -10.39 14.70
C SER A 562 -4.09 -11.60 14.24
N GLN A 563 -3.65 -11.59 12.98
CA GLN A 563 -2.84 -12.68 12.42
C GLN A 563 -1.46 -12.79 13.07
N THR A 564 -0.88 -11.70 13.54
CA THR A 564 0.39 -11.74 14.28
C THR A 564 0.24 -12.58 15.55
N ARG A 565 -0.89 -12.46 16.26
CA ARG A 565 -1.17 -13.28 17.44
C ARG A 565 -1.26 -14.76 17.07
N ASP A 566 -1.93 -15.09 15.99
CA ASP A 566 -2.07 -16.48 15.54
C ASP A 566 -0.73 -17.09 15.10
N LEU A 567 0.10 -16.32 14.39
CA LEU A 567 1.38 -16.79 13.84
C LEU A 567 2.53 -16.80 14.86
N PHE A 568 2.56 -15.83 15.77
CA PHE A 568 3.71 -15.56 16.65
C PHE A 568 3.38 -15.53 18.14
N GLY A 569 2.10 -15.69 18.50
CA GLY A 569 1.63 -15.72 19.89
C GLY A 569 1.47 -14.33 20.54
N ASP A 570 0.78 -14.33 21.69
CA ASP A 570 0.39 -13.11 22.42
C ASP A 570 1.54 -12.24 22.90
N ALA A 571 2.71 -12.83 23.19
CA ALA A 571 3.87 -12.09 23.67
C ALA A 571 4.40 -11.14 22.59
N ILE A 572 4.51 -11.63 21.35
CA ILE A 572 4.98 -10.85 20.21
C ILE A 572 3.89 -9.87 19.75
N ALA A 573 2.63 -10.32 19.69
CA ALA A 573 1.51 -9.48 19.29
C ALA A 573 1.27 -8.26 20.20
N ARG A 574 1.68 -8.31 21.47
CA ARG A 574 1.63 -7.17 22.40
C ARG A 574 2.80 -6.18 22.26
N ARG A 575 3.93 -6.59 21.67
CA ARG A 575 5.09 -5.71 21.44
C ARG A 575 4.96 -4.85 20.19
N ILE A 576 4.15 -5.30 19.24
CA ILE A 576 4.03 -4.62 17.95
C ILE A 576 3.21 -3.34 18.05
N HIS A 577 3.64 -2.32 17.31
CA HIS A 577 2.87 -1.10 17.12
C HIS A 577 1.72 -1.36 16.12
N ASP A 578 0.69 -0.51 16.10
CA ASP A 578 -0.38 -0.68 15.12
C ASP A 578 0.19 -0.59 13.69
N VAL A 579 -0.28 -1.49 12.83
CA VAL A 579 0.35 -1.76 11.54
C VAL A 579 0.15 -0.61 10.56
N TRP A 580 -1.10 -0.15 10.45
CA TRP A 580 -1.57 0.81 9.44
C TRP A 580 -1.89 2.19 10.04
N GLY A 581 -2.11 3.17 9.17
CA GLY A 581 -2.41 4.55 9.52
C GLY A 581 -1.19 5.47 9.46
N LEU A 582 -1.43 6.74 9.77
CA LEU A 582 -0.44 7.81 9.75
C LEU A 582 -0.02 8.21 11.17
N ASN A 583 1.25 8.54 11.35
CA ASN A 583 1.77 9.17 12.56
C ASN A 583 1.56 10.70 12.54
N GLU A 584 2.05 11.40 13.57
CA GLU A 584 1.93 12.87 13.70
C GLU A 584 2.65 13.65 12.58
N GLU A 585 3.70 13.08 12.01
CA GLU A 585 4.41 13.65 10.85
C GLU A 585 3.68 13.41 9.52
N GLY A 586 2.64 12.58 9.54
CA GLY A 586 1.97 12.11 8.35
C GLY A 586 2.72 11.04 7.58
N GLU A 587 3.70 10.38 8.18
CA GLU A 587 4.28 9.15 7.62
C GLU A 587 3.46 7.93 8.00
N TRP A 588 3.54 6.90 7.16
CA TRP A 588 2.99 5.59 7.47
C TRP A 588 3.61 5.06 8.75
N ARG A 589 2.83 4.34 9.55
CA ARG A 589 3.32 3.76 10.80
C ARG A 589 4.24 2.55 10.52
N THR A 590 3.76 1.36 10.87
CA THR A 590 4.60 0.16 10.98
C THR A 590 4.74 -0.62 9.68
N ILE A 591 3.77 -0.52 8.77
CA ILE A 591 3.59 -1.40 7.60
C ILE A 591 4.83 -1.58 6.70
N TRP A 592 5.82 -0.68 6.72
CA TRP A 592 7.08 -0.80 5.96
C TRP A 592 8.30 -0.36 6.76
N GLN A 593 8.16 -0.29 8.07
CA GLN A 593 9.16 0.25 9.00
C GLN A 593 9.25 -0.66 10.23
N ARG A 594 9.90 -0.17 11.29
CA ARG A 594 10.05 -0.87 12.56
C ARG A 594 8.69 -1.25 13.13
N SER A 595 8.54 -2.52 13.47
CA SER A 595 7.32 -3.06 14.05
C SER A 595 7.20 -2.90 15.56
N GLY A 596 8.27 -2.50 16.24
CA GLY A 596 8.41 -2.66 17.69
C GLY A 596 9.06 -3.99 18.12
N HIS A 597 9.27 -4.92 17.18
CA HIS A 597 10.00 -6.16 17.40
C HIS A 597 11.17 -6.31 16.42
N PRO A 598 12.43 -6.48 16.90
CA PRO A 598 13.57 -6.66 16.02
C PRO A 598 13.37 -7.91 15.16
N GLY A 599 13.58 -7.78 13.85
CA GLY A 599 13.43 -8.92 12.94
C GLY A 599 12.00 -9.34 12.61
N LEU A 600 10.97 -8.59 13.01
CA LEU A 600 9.61 -8.72 12.46
C LEU A 600 9.25 -7.47 11.67
N TRP A 601 8.79 -7.66 10.46
CA TRP A 601 8.38 -6.60 9.54
C TRP A 601 7.00 -6.89 8.99
N TYR A 602 6.33 -5.84 8.54
CA TYR A 602 5.11 -5.95 7.76
C TYR A 602 5.39 -5.54 6.33
N HIS A 603 4.57 -6.02 5.42
CA HIS A 603 4.49 -5.48 4.07
C HIS A 603 3.10 -5.78 3.49
N GLY A 604 2.45 -4.79 2.92
CA GLY A 604 1.10 -4.93 2.38
C GLY A 604 0.68 -3.70 1.58
N GLY A 605 -0.57 -3.67 1.13
CA GLY A 605 -1.15 -2.61 0.31
C GLY A 605 -1.60 -3.10 -1.06
N ASN A 606 -2.08 -2.17 -1.90
CA ASN A 606 -2.26 -2.43 -3.33
C ASN A 606 -0.89 -2.55 -4.04
N MET A 607 -0.90 -2.85 -5.34
CA MET A 607 0.34 -3.12 -6.07
C MET A 607 1.26 -1.91 -6.15
N ALA A 608 0.72 -0.70 -6.28
CA ALA A 608 1.52 0.53 -6.27
C ALA A 608 2.29 0.73 -4.96
N LEU A 609 1.61 0.63 -3.81
CA LEU A 609 2.26 0.74 -2.50
C LEU A 609 3.29 -0.38 -2.29
N CYS A 610 2.97 -1.60 -2.71
CA CYS A 610 3.89 -2.72 -2.62
C CYS A 610 5.14 -2.49 -3.49
N ARG A 611 4.98 -2.02 -4.73
CA ARG A 611 6.06 -1.73 -5.67
C ARG A 611 7.02 -0.69 -5.09
N TYR A 612 6.49 0.42 -4.59
CA TYR A 612 7.29 1.50 -4.04
C TYR A 612 7.99 1.11 -2.73
N TYR A 613 7.23 0.67 -1.72
CA TYR A 613 7.77 0.46 -0.37
C TYR A 613 8.59 -0.83 -0.22
N SER A 614 8.44 -1.81 -1.13
CA SER A 614 9.27 -3.02 -1.09
C SER A 614 10.76 -2.72 -1.20
N GLN A 615 11.14 -1.69 -1.99
CA GLN A 615 12.54 -1.27 -2.10
C GLN A 615 13.05 -0.72 -0.76
N LEU A 616 12.30 0.19 -0.14
CA LEU A 616 12.67 0.80 1.14
C LEU A 616 12.75 -0.22 2.27
N LEU A 617 11.83 -1.19 2.31
CA LEU A 617 11.88 -2.29 3.27
C LEU A 617 13.11 -3.18 3.05
N ALA A 618 13.39 -3.54 1.80
CA ALA A 618 14.55 -4.38 1.47
C ALA A 618 15.89 -3.68 1.80
N LEU A 619 15.98 -2.35 1.60
CA LEU A 619 17.15 -1.55 1.97
C LEU A 619 17.36 -1.49 3.48
N GLN A 620 16.30 -1.35 4.28
CA GLN A 620 16.39 -1.45 5.75
C GLN A 620 16.91 -2.82 6.18
N ILE A 621 16.32 -3.89 5.67
CA ILE A 621 16.75 -5.26 5.99
C ILE A 621 18.22 -5.45 5.58
N LYS A 622 18.59 -5.08 4.35
CA LYS A 622 19.98 -5.15 3.89
C LYS A 622 20.93 -4.35 4.78
N GLY A 623 20.53 -3.15 5.20
CA GLY A 623 21.32 -2.32 6.11
C GLY A 623 21.58 -2.99 7.47
N LEU A 624 20.62 -3.74 8.01
CA LEU A 624 20.82 -4.53 9.24
C LEU A 624 21.72 -5.73 9.01
N GLU A 625 21.50 -6.45 7.91
CA GLU A 625 22.28 -7.65 7.56
C GLU A 625 23.77 -7.36 7.36
N GLU A 626 24.08 -6.17 6.86
CA GLU A 626 25.45 -5.70 6.63
C GLU A 626 25.99 -4.83 7.79
N GLY A 627 25.24 -4.72 8.90
CA GLY A 627 25.67 -3.98 10.09
C GLY A 627 25.83 -2.47 9.88
N LEU A 628 25.18 -1.90 8.87
CA LEU A 628 25.21 -0.46 8.59
C LEU A 628 24.50 0.34 9.68
N TYR A 629 23.52 -0.25 10.35
CA TYR A 629 22.84 0.31 11.52
C TYR A 629 22.30 -0.77 12.45
N LYS A 630 21.88 -0.36 13.65
CA LYS A 630 21.15 -1.22 14.58
C LYS A 630 19.66 -0.92 14.52
N TYR A 631 18.83 -1.91 14.82
CA TYR A 631 17.37 -1.76 14.82
C TYR A 631 16.87 -0.62 15.73
N GLU A 632 17.62 -0.32 16.79
CA GLU A 632 17.31 0.75 17.75
C GLU A 632 17.91 2.13 17.38
N GLU A 633 18.79 2.20 16.38
CA GLU A 633 19.51 3.42 15.97
C GLU A 633 18.61 4.32 15.11
N ASN A 634 18.60 5.65 15.31
CA ASN A 634 17.78 6.57 14.48
C ASN A 634 18.36 6.83 13.09
#